data_AF-A0A085WJS6-F1
#
_entry.id   AF-A0A085WJS6-F1
#
_cell.length_a   1.000
_cell.length_b   1.000
_cell.length_c   1.000
_cell.angle_alpha   90.00
_cell.angle_beta   90.00
_cell.angle_gamma   90.00
#
_symmetry.space_group_name_H-M   'P 1'
#
loop_
_entity.id
_entity.type
_entity.pdbx_description
1 polymer ?
#
loop_
_entity_poly.entity_id
_entity_poly.type
_entity_poly.pdbx_seq_one_letter_code
_entity_poly.pdbx_strand_id
1 'polypeptide(L)'
;MLFLSLTLALAASTPPPPASDSREARDVLLRREVGQVALAQFQKFDPLWHPDQRDCAGLVRFAYRSAYKRFYAERVERPLWLDVQGRPAEFADAETLLTRSFAPLGRDEAALESLRTGDLVAFRQEHDSGPVFHLMLVVRPEDKAHAPARVVYHPGEKGAAVRTGVLHRLATEAPLEWRPIPQNTAFLGFFRFKEWMQ
;
A
#
# COMPACT_ATOMS: atom_id res chain seq x y z
N MET A 1 31.09 -16.54 64.80
CA MET A 1 30.67 -17.22 63.54
C MET A 1 29.70 -16.30 62.83
N LEU A 2 30.09 -15.79 61.66
CA LEU A 2 29.37 -14.79 60.88
C LEU A 2 28.33 -15.51 60.01
N PHE A 3 27.02 -15.25 60.20
CA PHE A 3 25.99 -15.76 59.30
C PHE A 3 25.76 -14.75 58.17
N LEU A 4 26.08 -15.19 56.95
CA LEU A 4 25.92 -14.45 55.71
C LEU A 4 24.44 -14.51 55.28
N SER A 5 23.72 -13.40 55.40
CA SER A 5 22.35 -13.28 54.89
C SER A 5 22.37 -13.17 53.36
N LEU A 6 21.89 -14.21 52.68
CA LEU A 6 21.68 -14.23 51.24
C LEU A 6 20.33 -13.57 50.93
N THR A 7 20.34 -12.31 50.51
CA THR A 7 19.16 -11.63 49.97
C THR A 7 18.91 -12.11 48.54
N LEU A 8 17.84 -12.87 48.35
CA LEU A 8 17.35 -13.28 47.04
C LEU A 8 16.70 -12.05 46.36
N ALA A 9 17.36 -11.48 45.35
CA ALA A 9 16.76 -10.45 44.51
C ALA A 9 15.72 -11.09 43.59
N LEU A 10 14.43 -10.80 43.81
CA LEU A 10 13.39 -11.10 42.81
C LEU A 10 13.61 -10.21 41.59
N ALA A 11 14.06 -10.80 40.48
CA ALA A 11 13.96 -10.17 39.18
C ALA A 11 12.47 -10.09 38.80
N ALA A 12 11.91 -8.88 38.80
CA ALA A 12 10.58 -8.64 38.28
C ALA A 12 10.60 -8.87 36.75
N SER A 13 10.05 -9.99 36.30
CA SER A 13 9.80 -10.23 34.89
C SER A 13 8.68 -9.29 34.43
N THR A 14 9.00 -8.35 33.55
CA THR A 14 8.01 -7.49 32.91
C THR A 14 7.08 -8.39 32.08
N PRO A 15 5.75 -8.30 32.23
CA PRO A 15 4.84 -9.08 31.40
C PRO A 15 5.01 -8.68 29.92
N PRO A 16 4.91 -9.62 28.97
CA PRO A 16 4.92 -9.28 27.56
C PRO A 16 3.75 -8.33 27.26
N PRO A 17 3.91 -7.39 26.31
CA PRO A 17 2.82 -6.52 25.90
C PRO A 17 1.61 -7.35 25.42
N PRO A 18 0.38 -6.86 25.59
CA PRO A 18 -0.81 -7.57 25.14
C PRO A 18 -0.71 -7.83 23.62
N ALA A 19 -1.27 -8.95 23.17
CA ALA A 19 -1.17 -9.38 21.77
C ALA A 19 -1.79 -8.38 20.76
N SER A 20 -2.62 -7.45 21.21
CA SER A 20 -3.12 -6.31 20.42
C SER A 20 -2.00 -5.36 20.00
N ASP A 21 -1.12 -5.01 20.95
CA ASP A 21 -0.08 -4.00 20.75
C ASP A 21 1.00 -4.52 19.81
N SER A 22 1.27 -5.83 19.86
CA SER A 22 2.19 -6.49 18.94
C SER A 22 1.63 -6.59 17.52
N ARG A 23 0.32 -6.80 17.37
CA ARG A 23 -0.35 -6.81 16.06
C ARG A 23 -0.41 -5.41 15.45
N GLU A 24 -0.77 -4.39 16.23
CA GLU A 24 -0.81 -3.01 15.76
C GLU A 24 0.58 -2.55 15.30
N ALA A 25 1.62 -2.84 16.09
CA ALA A 25 3.00 -2.57 15.71
C ALA A 25 3.39 -3.31 14.41
N ARG A 26 2.99 -4.58 14.26
CA ARG A 26 3.22 -5.38 13.03
C ARG A 26 2.48 -4.79 11.82
N ASP A 27 1.28 -4.26 11.99
CA ASP A 27 0.50 -3.60 10.92
C ASP A 27 1.11 -2.25 10.49
N VAL A 28 1.65 -1.48 11.43
CA VAL A 28 2.43 -0.27 11.12
C VAL A 28 3.66 -0.63 10.27
N LEU A 29 4.40 -1.65 10.68
CA LEU A 29 5.58 -2.13 9.95
C LEU A 29 5.21 -2.71 8.58
N LEU A 30 4.09 -3.44 8.48
CA LEU A 30 3.57 -3.96 7.22
C LEU A 30 3.30 -2.82 6.22
N ARG A 31 2.58 -1.77 6.65
CA ARG A 31 2.30 -0.60 5.78
C ARG A 31 3.59 0.10 5.35
N ARG A 32 4.54 0.27 6.28
CA ARG A 32 5.87 0.83 5.97
C ARG A 32 6.55 0.01 4.87
N GLU A 33 6.56 -1.31 5.01
CA GLU A 33 7.18 -2.23 4.05
C GLU A 33 6.54 -2.16 2.67
N VAL A 34 5.20 -2.07 2.59
CA VAL A 34 4.49 -1.85 1.31
C VAL A 34 5.04 -0.61 0.60
N GLY A 35 5.19 0.50 1.32
CA GLY A 35 5.75 1.73 0.76
C GLY A 35 7.22 1.58 0.35
N GLN A 36 8.04 0.89 1.16
CA GLN A 36 9.46 0.67 0.87
C GLN A 36 9.66 -0.21 -0.37
N VAL A 37 8.92 -1.30 -0.49
CA VAL A 37 8.99 -2.19 -1.67
C VAL A 37 8.57 -1.43 -2.92
N ALA A 38 7.50 -0.63 -2.87
CA ALA A 38 7.07 0.18 -4.00
C ALA A 38 8.13 1.22 -4.41
N LEU A 39 8.69 1.96 -3.46
CA LEU A 39 9.76 2.93 -3.70
C LEU A 39 11.04 2.28 -4.25
N ALA A 40 11.39 1.08 -3.82
CA ALA A 40 12.55 0.37 -4.34
C ALA A 40 12.43 0.11 -5.86
N GLN A 41 11.20 -0.11 -6.36
CA GLN A 41 10.97 -0.35 -7.79
C GLN A 41 11.23 0.89 -8.65
N PHE A 42 11.15 2.09 -8.09
CA PHE A 42 11.55 3.32 -8.77
C PHE A 42 13.06 3.34 -9.06
N GLN A 43 13.88 2.76 -8.18
CA GLN A 43 15.33 2.73 -8.34
C GLN A 43 15.78 1.58 -9.26
N LYS A 44 15.29 0.37 -8.98
CA LYS A 44 15.63 -0.84 -9.73
C LYS A 44 14.54 -1.88 -9.52
N PHE A 45 14.07 -2.46 -10.62
CA PHE A 45 13.11 -3.55 -10.53
C PHE A 45 13.72 -4.76 -9.85
N ASP A 46 13.00 -5.27 -8.86
CA ASP A 46 13.31 -6.52 -8.21
C ASP A 46 13.16 -7.67 -9.21
N PRO A 47 14.15 -8.57 -9.33
CA PRO A 47 14.05 -9.75 -10.20
C PRO A 47 12.85 -10.65 -9.90
N LEU A 48 12.33 -10.63 -8.67
CA LEU A 48 11.13 -11.38 -8.27
C LEU A 48 9.84 -10.74 -8.82
N TRP A 49 9.88 -9.48 -9.28
CA TRP A 49 8.76 -8.84 -9.94
C TRP A 49 8.73 -9.23 -11.43
N HIS A 50 7.87 -10.21 -11.75
CA HIS A 50 7.76 -10.82 -13.07
C HIS A 50 7.56 -9.76 -14.17
N PRO A 51 8.33 -9.80 -15.28
CA PRO A 51 8.25 -8.80 -16.36
C PRO A 51 6.83 -8.57 -16.90
N ASP A 52 6.06 -9.63 -17.11
CA ASP A 52 4.69 -9.53 -17.64
C ASP A 52 3.65 -8.96 -16.64
N GLN A 53 4.07 -8.70 -15.41
CA GLN A 53 3.25 -8.06 -14.38
C GLN A 53 3.79 -6.68 -14.02
N ARG A 54 4.66 -6.08 -14.85
CA ARG A 54 5.17 -4.72 -14.64
C ARG A 54 4.19 -3.71 -15.23
N ASP A 55 3.11 -3.53 -14.49
CA ASP A 55 2.06 -2.56 -14.75
C ASP A 55 1.60 -1.90 -13.43
N CYS A 56 0.63 -0.99 -13.49
CA CYS A 56 0.18 -0.27 -12.30
C CYS A 56 -0.40 -1.20 -11.21
N ALA A 57 -1.21 -2.20 -11.60
CA ALA A 57 -1.80 -3.15 -10.67
C ALA A 57 -0.77 -4.18 -10.16
N GLY A 58 0.17 -4.57 -11.02
CA GLY A 58 1.26 -5.46 -10.68
C GLY A 58 2.23 -4.85 -9.69
N LEU A 59 2.47 -3.54 -9.74
CA LEU A 59 3.24 -2.83 -8.70
C LEU A 59 2.54 -2.95 -7.34
N VAL A 60 1.23 -2.69 -7.29
CA VAL A 60 0.44 -2.81 -6.05
C VAL A 60 0.49 -4.25 -5.54
N ARG A 61 0.21 -5.24 -6.40
CA ARG A 61 0.23 -6.66 -6.02
C ARG A 61 1.60 -7.09 -5.52
N PHE A 62 2.68 -6.68 -6.19
CA PHE A 62 4.05 -7.00 -5.80
C PHE A 62 4.40 -6.38 -4.45
N ALA A 63 4.14 -5.08 -4.25
CA ALA A 63 4.43 -4.38 -2.99
C ALA A 63 3.71 -5.02 -1.80
N TYR A 64 2.41 -5.29 -1.94
CA TYR A 64 1.62 -5.93 -0.90
C TYR A 64 2.07 -7.36 -0.63
N ARG A 65 2.21 -8.21 -1.66
CA ARG A 65 2.58 -9.61 -1.47
C ARG A 65 3.97 -9.74 -0.82
N SER A 66 4.93 -8.90 -1.21
CA SER A 66 6.27 -8.88 -0.61
C SER A 66 6.22 -8.47 0.86
N ALA A 67 5.46 -7.42 1.19
CA ALA A 67 5.31 -6.97 2.56
C ALA A 67 4.61 -8.02 3.44
N TYR A 68 3.51 -8.60 2.96
CA TYR A 68 2.81 -9.66 3.68
C TYR A 68 3.65 -10.94 3.81
N LYS A 69 4.46 -11.32 2.83
CA LYS A 69 5.39 -12.47 2.99
C LYS A 69 6.36 -12.27 4.14
N ARG A 70 6.82 -11.03 4.35
CA ARG A 70 7.75 -10.68 5.43
C ARG A 70 7.05 -10.60 6.79
N PHE A 71 5.89 -9.94 6.82
CA PHE A 71 5.23 -9.59 8.06
C PHE A 71 4.04 -10.47 8.41
N TYR A 72 3.52 -11.32 7.55
CA TYR A 72 2.36 -12.21 7.77
C TYR A 72 2.45 -13.40 6.80
N ALA A 73 3.54 -14.17 6.87
CA ALA A 73 3.81 -15.27 5.94
C ALA A 73 2.67 -16.30 5.88
N GLU A 74 2.04 -16.57 7.02
CA GLU A 74 0.87 -17.41 7.16
C GLU A 74 -0.34 -16.91 6.35
N ARG A 75 -0.50 -15.58 6.23
CA ARG A 75 -1.63 -14.99 5.51
C ARG A 75 -1.52 -15.22 4.02
N VAL A 76 -0.31 -15.32 3.47
CA VAL A 76 -0.07 -15.48 2.03
C VAL A 76 0.05 -16.93 1.59
N GLU A 77 -0.22 -17.90 2.49
CA GLU A 77 -0.52 -19.28 2.11
C GLU A 77 -1.81 -19.37 1.28
N ARG A 78 -2.69 -18.37 1.43
CA ARG A 78 -3.85 -18.14 0.58
C ARG A 78 -3.65 -16.85 -0.21
N PRO A 79 -4.15 -16.77 -1.46
CA PRO A 79 -4.03 -15.55 -2.25
C PRO A 79 -4.60 -14.32 -1.51
N LEU A 80 -3.93 -13.18 -1.67
CA LEU A 80 -4.39 -11.89 -1.13
C LEU A 80 -5.55 -11.31 -1.95
N TRP A 81 -5.64 -11.69 -3.23
CA TRP A 81 -6.56 -11.10 -4.19
C TRP A 81 -7.72 -12.03 -4.48
N LEU A 82 -8.76 -11.43 -5.03
CA LEU A 82 -9.90 -12.15 -5.59
C LEU A 82 -9.95 -11.91 -7.10
N ASP A 83 -10.38 -12.91 -7.85
CA ASP A 83 -10.69 -12.77 -9.28
C ASP A 83 -12.02 -12.02 -9.50
N VAL A 84 -12.40 -11.86 -10.77
CA VAL A 84 -13.64 -11.17 -11.15
C VAL A 84 -14.90 -11.87 -10.62
N GLN A 85 -14.84 -13.17 -10.29
CA GLN A 85 -15.93 -13.93 -9.66
C GLN A 85 -15.87 -13.89 -8.12
N GLY A 86 -14.87 -13.23 -7.53
CA GLY A 86 -14.70 -13.16 -6.08
C GLY A 86 -14.01 -14.37 -5.46
N ARG A 87 -13.32 -15.21 -6.25
CA ARG A 87 -12.59 -16.38 -5.76
C ARG A 87 -11.12 -16.02 -5.51
N PRO A 88 -10.44 -16.64 -4.53
CA PRO A 88 -9.02 -16.38 -4.29
C PRO A 88 -8.15 -16.59 -5.54
N ALA A 89 -7.30 -15.62 -5.87
CA ALA A 89 -6.43 -15.66 -7.05
C ALA A 89 -5.10 -14.93 -6.82
N GLU A 90 -4.00 -15.43 -7.40
CA GLU A 90 -2.69 -14.77 -7.35
C GLU A 90 -2.65 -13.50 -8.25
N PHE A 91 -3.58 -13.39 -9.18
CA PHE A 91 -3.66 -12.31 -10.16
C PHE A 91 -5.00 -11.55 -10.04
N ALA A 92 -4.93 -10.23 -10.13
CA ALA A 92 -6.06 -9.34 -10.35
C ALA A 92 -5.57 -8.14 -11.17
N ASP A 93 -6.29 -7.77 -12.23
CA ASP A 93 -6.01 -6.52 -12.95
C ASP A 93 -6.42 -5.30 -12.11
N ALA A 94 -6.19 -4.09 -12.63
CA ALA A 94 -6.44 -2.86 -11.89
C ALA A 94 -7.91 -2.70 -11.46
N GLU A 95 -8.86 -3.01 -12.35
CA GLU A 95 -10.29 -2.91 -12.06
C GLU A 95 -10.73 -3.95 -11.02
N THR A 96 -10.33 -5.21 -11.21
CA THR A 96 -10.64 -6.31 -10.30
C THR A 96 -10.05 -6.05 -8.92
N LEU A 97 -8.80 -5.62 -8.86
CA LEU A 97 -8.12 -5.29 -7.61
C LEU A 97 -8.86 -4.19 -6.87
N LEU A 98 -9.18 -3.09 -7.56
CA LEU A 98 -9.88 -1.95 -6.97
C LEU A 98 -11.25 -2.33 -6.43
N THR A 99 -12.05 -3.06 -7.21
CA THR A 99 -13.45 -3.40 -6.87
C THR A 99 -13.56 -4.52 -5.83
N ARG A 100 -12.68 -5.52 -5.90
CA ARG A 100 -12.75 -6.71 -5.04
C ARG A 100 -11.94 -6.56 -3.75
N SER A 101 -10.77 -5.93 -3.80
CA SER A 101 -9.83 -5.91 -2.68
C SER A 101 -9.72 -4.56 -1.95
N PHE A 102 -10.20 -3.47 -2.55
CA PHE A 102 -10.12 -2.14 -1.96
C PHE A 102 -11.50 -1.52 -1.70
N ALA A 103 -11.61 -0.69 -0.67
CA ALA A 103 -12.79 0.07 -0.31
C ALA A 103 -12.56 1.56 -0.59
N PRO A 104 -13.56 2.29 -1.11
CA PRO A 104 -13.43 3.72 -1.35
C PRO A 104 -13.36 4.48 -0.01
N LEU A 105 -12.47 5.47 0.05
CA LEU A 105 -12.37 6.44 1.14
C LEU A 105 -13.09 7.75 0.82
N GLY A 106 -13.28 8.04 -0.48
CA GLY A 106 -13.89 9.29 -0.95
C GLY A 106 -13.03 9.98 -2.02
N ARG A 107 -13.44 11.19 -2.39
CA ARG A 107 -12.78 12.02 -3.42
C ARG A 107 -12.40 13.41 -2.90
N ASP A 108 -12.74 13.72 -1.65
CA ASP A 108 -12.63 15.05 -1.05
C ASP A 108 -11.36 15.23 -0.21
N GLU A 109 -11.21 16.42 0.37
CA GLU A 109 -10.08 16.78 1.23
C GLU A 109 -10.01 15.88 2.48
N ALA A 110 -11.16 15.54 3.08
CA ALA A 110 -11.20 14.67 4.25
C ALA A 110 -10.63 13.26 3.92
N ALA A 111 -10.98 12.71 2.76
CA ALA A 111 -10.41 11.46 2.28
C ALA A 111 -8.89 11.59 2.06
N LEU A 112 -8.43 12.69 1.44
CA LEU A 112 -7.01 12.98 1.20
C LEU A 112 -6.21 13.05 2.52
N GLU A 113 -6.73 13.76 3.52
CA GLU A 113 -6.09 13.91 4.83
C GLU A 113 -5.96 12.56 5.55
N SER A 114 -6.98 11.70 5.41
CA SER A 114 -7.06 10.37 6.04
C SER A 114 -6.14 9.31 5.44
N LEU A 115 -5.48 9.59 4.30
CA LEU A 115 -4.66 8.61 3.60
C LEU A 115 -3.53 8.07 4.47
N ARG A 116 -3.20 6.80 4.27
CA ARG A 116 -2.08 6.09 4.91
C ARG A 116 -1.25 5.40 3.83
N THR A 117 0.00 5.06 4.14
CA THR A 117 0.85 4.29 3.22
C THR A 117 0.16 2.99 2.80
N GLY A 118 0.20 2.71 1.50
CA GLY A 118 -0.46 1.57 0.86
C GLY A 118 -1.88 1.88 0.33
N ASP A 119 -2.51 2.97 0.78
CA ASP A 119 -3.76 3.41 0.14
C ASP A 119 -3.50 3.78 -1.34
N LEU A 120 -4.54 3.80 -2.16
CA LEU A 120 -4.44 4.03 -3.60
C LEU A 120 -5.12 5.33 -4.02
N VAL A 121 -4.57 5.98 -5.04
CA VAL A 121 -5.24 6.96 -5.89
C VAL A 121 -5.62 6.23 -7.18
N ALA A 122 -6.90 6.24 -7.55
CA ALA A 122 -7.39 5.48 -8.70
C ALA A 122 -8.02 6.38 -9.77
N PHE A 123 -7.75 6.04 -11.04
CA PHE A 123 -8.30 6.71 -12.21
C PHE A 123 -8.89 5.69 -13.19
N ARG A 124 -9.85 6.14 -14.01
CA ARG A 124 -10.39 5.43 -15.18
C ARG A 124 -10.30 6.36 -16.38
N GLN A 125 -9.47 5.97 -17.35
CA GLN A 125 -9.33 6.68 -18.61
C GLN A 125 -10.15 5.99 -19.71
N GLU A 126 -10.83 6.76 -20.54
CA GLU A 126 -11.46 6.23 -21.74
C GLU A 126 -10.43 6.16 -22.87
N HIS A 127 -10.31 4.98 -23.49
CA HIS A 127 -9.50 4.77 -24.70
C HIS A 127 -10.35 4.09 -25.77
N ASP A 128 -9.90 4.13 -27.02
CA ASP A 128 -10.58 3.47 -28.15
C ASP A 128 -10.75 1.95 -27.93
N SER A 129 -9.80 1.32 -27.23
CA SER A 129 -9.83 -0.10 -26.87
C SER A 129 -10.68 -0.41 -25.62
N GLY A 130 -11.38 0.58 -25.08
CA GLY A 130 -12.15 0.48 -23.84
C GLY A 130 -11.49 1.19 -22.65
N PRO A 131 -12.17 1.18 -21.49
CA PRO A 131 -11.70 1.88 -20.31
C PRO A 131 -10.45 1.24 -19.71
N VAL A 132 -9.50 2.05 -19.28
CA VAL A 132 -8.26 1.62 -18.63
C VAL A 132 -8.22 2.18 -17.21
N PHE A 133 -8.09 1.27 -16.24
CA PHE A 133 -7.90 1.65 -14.85
C PHE A 133 -6.42 1.89 -14.57
N HIS A 134 -6.12 2.94 -13.82
CA HIS A 134 -4.76 3.28 -13.41
C HIS A 134 -4.68 3.50 -11.91
N LEU A 135 -3.70 2.86 -11.27
CA LEU A 135 -3.52 2.87 -9.82
C LEU A 135 -2.19 3.50 -9.45
N MET A 136 -2.21 4.41 -8.48
CA MET A 136 -1.02 4.96 -7.87
C MET A 136 -1.00 4.65 -6.38
N LEU A 137 0.10 4.08 -5.88
CA LEU A 137 0.26 3.69 -4.48
C LEU A 137 0.75 4.88 -3.66
N VAL A 138 0.03 5.21 -2.59
CA VAL A 138 0.37 6.30 -1.68
C VAL A 138 1.47 5.85 -0.72
N VAL A 139 2.51 6.65 -0.61
CA VAL A 139 3.59 6.49 0.37
C VAL A 139 3.69 7.75 1.21
N ARG A 140 3.39 7.62 2.51
CA ARG A 140 3.57 8.68 3.49
C ARG A 140 4.86 8.42 4.28
N PRO A 141 5.64 9.47 4.57
CA PRO A 141 6.75 9.36 5.51
C PRO A 141 6.20 9.12 6.92
N GLU A 142 7.00 8.46 7.77
CA GLU A 142 6.65 8.20 9.17
C GLU A 142 6.48 9.50 9.95
N ASP A 143 7.31 10.49 9.65
CA ASP A 143 7.16 11.85 10.16
C ASP A 143 6.74 12.80 9.03
N LYS A 144 5.53 13.36 9.15
CA LYS A 144 4.96 14.33 8.22
C LYS A 144 5.76 15.65 8.16
N ALA A 145 6.52 15.99 9.21
CA ALA A 145 7.35 17.19 9.22
C ALA A 145 8.59 17.07 8.29
N HIS A 146 8.99 15.84 7.95
CA HIS A 146 10.26 15.60 7.24
C HIS A 146 10.09 15.44 5.72
N ALA A 147 8.91 15.07 5.23
CA ALA A 147 8.67 14.96 3.78
C ALA A 147 7.17 15.02 3.43
N PRO A 148 6.81 15.43 2.19
CA PRO A 148 5.45 15.34 1.72
C PRO A 148 5.06 13.90 1.36
N ALA A 149 3.77 13.59 1.44
CA ALA A 149 3.23 12.34 0.90
C ALA A 149 3.49 12.25 -0.61
N ARG A 150 3.81 11.04 -1.08
CA ARG A 150 4.11 10.75 -2.47
C ARG A 150 3.14 9.71 -3.01
N VAL A 151 3.08 9.63 -4.33
CA VAL A 151 2.59 8.44 -5.02
C VAL A 151 3.74 7.75 -5.74
N VAL A 152 3.59 6.44 -5.93
CA VAL A 152 4.46 5.58 -6.72
C VAL A 152 3.59 4.78 -7.67
N TYR A 153 3.93 4.77 -8.95
CA TYR A 153 3.11 4.10 -9.97
C TYR A 153 3.95 3.64 -11.15
N HIS A 154 3.48 2.59 -11.83
CA HIS A 154 4.00 2.20 -13.13
C HIS A 154 3.08 2.79 -14.21
N PRO A 155 3.59 3.52 -15.22
CA PRO A 155 2.76 4.27 -16.16
C PRO A 155 1.94 3.38 -17.12
N GLY A 156 2.36 2.13 -17.31
CA GLY A 156 1.58 1.10 -18.01
C GLY A 156 2.14 0.71 -19.37
N GLU A 157 3.05 1.51 -19.94
CA GLU A 157 3.75 1.12 -21.16
C GLU A 157 4.78 0.02 -20.88
N LYS A 158 4.86 -0.96 -21.78
CA LYS A 158 5.82 -2.06 -21.67
C LYS A 158 7.26 -1.52 -21.63
N GLY A 159 8.01 -1.90 -20.60
CA GLY A 159 9.40 -1.50 -20.42
C GLY A 159 9.59 -0.11 -19.81
N ALA A 160 8.52 0.60 -19.47
CA ALA A 160 8.63 1.86 -18.75
C ALA A 160 9.18 1.66 -17.33
N ALA A 161 9.84 2.70 -16.81
CA ALA A 161 10.25 2.74 -15.42
C ALA A 161 9.06 3.12 -14.52
N VAL A 162 9.08 2.63 -13.28
CA VAL A 162 8.21 3.15 -12.21
C VAL A 162 8.52 4.64 -12.00
N ARG A 163 7.50 5.42 -11.67
CA ARG A 163 7.57 6.87 -11.43
C ARG A 163 7.11 7.19 -10.01
N THR A 164 7.53 8.35 -9.52
CA THR A 164 7.04 8.92 -8.26
C THR A 164 6.72 10.40 -8.40
N GLY A 165 5.69 10.86 -7.69
CA GLY A 165 5.28 12.26 -7.65
C GLY A 165 4.86 12.69 -6.25
N VAL A 166 4.89 13.99 -5.98
CA VAL A 166 4.38 14.55 -4.72
C VAL A 166 2.86 14.65 -4.81
N LEU A 167 2.14 14.03 -3.88
CA LEU A 167 0.69 13.84 -3.99
C LEU A 167 -0.08 15.17 -4.09
N HIS A 168 0.23 16.14 -3.23
CA HIS A 168 -0.46 17.44 -3.25
C HIS A 168 -0.19 18.23 -4.55
N ARG A 169 0.98 18.06 -5.17
CA ARG A 169 1.31 18.71 -6.45
C ARG A 169 0.56 18.10 -7.61
N LEU A 170 0.20 16.82 -7.55
CA LEU A 170 -0.62 16.20 -8.60
C LEU A 170 -1.97 16.90 -8.77
N ALA A 171 -2.55 17.41 -7.69
CA ALA A 171 -3.84 18.11 -7.74
C ALA A 171 -3.79 19.41 -8.56
N THR A 172 -2.61 20.02 -8.71
CA THR A 172 -2.44 21.33 -9.34
C THR A 172 -1.57 21.31 -10.60
N GLU A 173 -0.54 20.47 -10.64
CA GLU A 173 0.50 20.47 -11.66
C GLU A 173 0.34 19.35 -12.72
N ALA A 174 -0.41 18.28 -12.41
CA ALA A 174 -0.64 17.21 -13.39
C ALA A 174 -1.55 17.69 -14.54
N PRO A 175 -1.56 17.01 -15.71
CA PRO A 175 -2.63 17.15 -16.68
C PRO A 175 -4.00 16.91 -16.04
N LEU A 176 -5.04 17.60 -16.51
CA LEU A 176 -6.36 17.65 -15.86
C LEU A 176 -6.94 16.26 -15.58
N GLU A 177 -6.80 15.35 -16.54
CA GLU A 177 -7.25 13.97 -16.50
C GLU A 177 -6.55 13.10 -15.44
N TRP A 178 -5.41 13.56 -14.92
CA TRP A 178 -4.61 12.91 -13.88
C TRP A 178 -4.60 13.64 -12.53
N ARG A 179 -5.41 14.70 -12.38
CA ARG A 179 -5.53 15.41 -11.11
C ARG A 179 -6.48 14.66 -10.17
N PRO A 180 -6.08 14.30 -8.94
CA PRO A 180 -6.96 13.69 -7.96
C PRO A 180 -7.86 14.74 -7.28
N ILE A 181 -8.71 15.39 -8.07
CA ILE A 181 -9.66 16.42 -7.61
C ILE A 181 -11.10 15.98 -7.90
N PRO A 182 -12.09 16.36 -7.06
CA PRO A 182 -13.48 15.93 -7.23
C PRO A 182 -14.09 16.25 -8.61
N GLN A 183 -13.63 17.32 -9.24
CA GLN A 183 -14.12 17.78 -10.55
C GLN A 183 -13.61 16.92 -11.72
N ASN A 184 -12.51 16.19 -11.54
CA ASN A 184 -11.98 15.31 -12.57
C ASN A 184 -12.78 14.00 -12.60
N THR A 185 -13.57 13.76 -13.65
CA THR A 185 -14.40 12.55 -13.79
C THR A 185 -13.59 11.27 -13.98
N ALA A 186 -12.35 11.38 -14.48
CA ALA A 186 -11.44 10.24 -14.56
C ALA A 186 -10.94 9.82 -13.17
N PHE A 187 -10.93 10.72 -12.18
CA PHE A 187 -10.53 10.40 -10.81
C PHE A 187 -11.64 9.66 -10.06
N LEU A 188 -11.42 8.36 -9.84
CA LEU A 188 -12.35 7.47 -9.15
C LEU A 188 -12.39 7.70 -7.64
N GLY A 189 -11.28 8.17 -7.06
CA GLY A 189 -11.16 8.44 -5.64
C GLY A 189 -9.92 7.83 -5.01
N PHE A 190 -9.89 7.96 -3.68
CA PHE A 190 -8.93 7.31 -2.83
C PHE A 190 -9.49 5.99 -2.30
N PHE A 191 -8.63 4.99 -2.14
CA PHE A 191 -9.04 3.64 -1.80
C PHE A 191 -8.11 3.02 -0.76
N ARG A 192 -8.67 2.22 0.15
CA ARG A 192 -7.91 1.51 1.18
C ARG A 192 -8.14 0.01 1.07
N PHE A 193 -7.08 -0.76 1.30
CA PHE A 193 -7.17 -2.21 1.30
C PHE A 193 -8.17 -2.69 2.37
N LYS A 194 -9.12 -3.55 1.99
CA LYS A 194 -10.26 -3.93 2.83
C LYS A 194 -9.85 -4.57 4.16
N GLU A 195 -8.75 -5.32 4.19
CA GLU A 195 -8.26 -5.94 5.44
C GLU A 195 -7.73 -4.91 6.44
N TRP A 196 -7.48 -3.67 6.02
CA TRP A 196 -7.00 -2.58 6.88
C TRP A 196 -8.10 -1.57 7.28
N MET A 197 -9.36 -1.93 7.07
CA MET A 197 -10.54 -1.12 7.41
C MET A 197 -11.10 -1.42 8.81
N GLN A 198 -10.41 -2.26 9.59
CA GLN A 198 -10.75 -2.56 10.99
C GLN A 198 -10.25 -1.47 11.92
#